data_AF-A0A5C6Z121-F1
#
_entry.id   AF-A0A5C6Z121-F1
#
_cell.length_a   1.000
_cell.length_b   1.000
_cell.length_c   1.000
_cell.angle_alpha   90.00
_cell.angle_beta   90.00
_cell.angle_gamma   90.00
#
_symmetry.space_group_name_H-M   'P 1'
#
loop_
_entity.id
_entity.type
_entity.pdbx_description
1 polymer ?
#
loop_
_entity_poly.entity_id
_entity_poly.type
_entity_poly.pdbx_seq_one_letter_code
_entity_poly.pdbx_strand_id
1 'polypeptide(L)'
;DLSLNLFLLLLVAGCFALMTLMQTLDALLTLPKRARLWRMAQRERSAQVALREAWAEYFGARYSRAQKAAQRALNIQSQTPDLAQDGAFMALAHLVAAQSAHKLQDRRNRDEHLRQALQVAATSAGARVQEEGARLLAAEWALDDRDAPRALGLLGELTPGVARRTQALRLKLQGSRLAHQPLEALRTARLLAK
;
A
#
# COMPACT_ATOMS: atom_id res chain seq x y z
N ASP A 1 -32.31 -53.07 -42.57
CA ASP A 1 -31.30 -53.42 -41.55
C ASP A 1 -30.24 -52.36 -41.44
N LEU A 2 -30.30 -51.53 -40.39
CA LEU A 2 -29.20 -50.64 -40.06
C LEU A 2 -28.04 -51.52 -39.59
N SER A 3 -26.90 -51.54 -40.30
CA SER A 3 -25.79 -52.39 -39.89
C SER A 3 -25.33 -52.01 -38.49
N LEU A 4 -25.00 -53.01 -37.65
CA LEU A 4 -24.48 -52.81 -36.30
C LEU A 4 -23.31 -51.79 -36.27
N ASN A 5 -22.48 -51.81 -37.31
CA ASN A 5 -21.40 -50.84 -37.52
C ASN A 5 -21.89 -49.39 -37.66
N LEU A 6 -22.98 -49.15 -38.41
CA LEU A 6 -23.54 -47.81 -38.57
C LEU A 6 -24.12 -47.30 -37.24
N PHE A 7 -24.76 -48.17 -36.47
CA PHE A 7 -25.28 -47.82 -35.14
C PHE A 7 -24.15 -47.44 -34.16
N LEU A 8 -23.07 -48.21 -34.13
CA LEU A 8 -21.88 -47.91 -33.33
C LEU A 8 -21.22 -46.58 -33.73
N LEU A 9 -21.09 -46.32 -35.03
CA LEU A 9 -20.55 -45.04 -35.52
C LEU A 9 -21.43 -43.85 -35.10
N LEU A 10 -22.76 -43.97 -35.21
CA LEU A 10 -23.70 -42.94 -34.77
C LEU A 10 -23.64 -42.71 -33.26
N LEU A 11 -23.49 -43.77 -32.46
CA LEU A 11 -23.36 -43.66 -31.01
C LEU A 11 -22.07 -42.91 -30.62
N VAL A 12 -20.94 -43.26 -31.23
CA VAL A 12 -19.65 -42.58 -30.99
C VAL A 12 -19.73 -41.12 -31.45
N ALA A 13 -20.29 -40.84 -32.62
CA ALA A 13 -20.49 -39.49 -33.13
C ALA A 13 -21.42 -38.67 -32.22
N GLY A 14 -22.51 -39.27 -31.73
CA GLY A 14 -23.43 -38.64 -30.78
C GLY A 14 -22.78 -38.31 -29.44
N CYS A 15 -21.99 -39.24 -28.88
CA CYS A 15 -21.21 -38.97 -27.68
C CYS A 15 -20.21 -37.82 -27.87
N PHE A 16 -19.52 -37.79 -29.02
CA PHE A 16 -18.57 -36.73 -29.35
C PHE A 16 -19.28 -35.37 -29.53
N ALA A 17 -20.44 -35.35 -30.19
CA ALA A 17 -21.27 -34.16 -30.35
C ALA A 17 -21.76 -33.64 -28.98
N LEU A 18 -22.18 -34.52 -28.08
CA LEU A 18 -22.64 -34.14 -26.75
C LEU A 18 -21.50 -33.56 -25.89
N MET A 19 -20.31 -34.17 -25.93
CA MET A 19 -19.13 -33.67 -25.21
C MET A 19 -18.69 -32.29 -25.72
N THR A 20 -18.64 -32.10 -27.03
CA THR A 20 -18.26 -30.80 -27.63
C THR A 20 -19.28 -29.71 -27.33
N LEU A 21 -20.58 -30.03 -27.32
CA LEU A 21 -21.62 -29.11 -26.92
C LEU A 21 -21.49 -28.69 -25.44
N MET A 22 -21.22 -29.63 -24.54
CA MET A 22 -21.00 -29.31 -23.12
C MET A 22 -19.76 -28.44 -22.91
N GLN A 23 -18.65 -28.73 -23.60
CA GLN A 23 -17.41 -27.94 -23.49
C GLN A 23 -17.58 -26.52 -24.03
N THR A 24 -18.27 -26.36 -25.16
CA THR A 24 -18.52 -25.04 -25.76
C THR A 24 -19.46 -24.19 -24.91
N LEU A 25 -20.50 -24.81 -24.32
CA LEU A 25 -21.38 -24.14 -23.36
C LEU A 25 -20.63 -23.71 -22.10
N ASP A 26 -19.79 -24.58 -21.52
CA ASP A 26 -18.99 -24.24 -20.35
C ASP A 26 -17.97 -23.14 -20.65
N ALA A 27 -17.33 -23.18 -21.82
CA ALA A 27 -16.46 -22.10 -22.28
C ALA A 27 -17.23 -20.77 -22.42
N LEU A 28 -18.41 -20.76 -23.06
CA LEU A 28 -19.24 -19.56 -23.20
C LEU A 28 -19.64 -18.98 -21.84
N LEU A 29 -20.00 -19.83 -20.88
CA LEU A 29 -20.47 -19.42 -19.55
C LEU A 29 -19.31 -18.98 -18.63
N THR A 30 -18.10 -19.51 -18.81
CA THR A 30 -16.92 -19.17 -17.99
C THR A 30 -16.10 -18.00 -18.53
N LEU A 31 -16.18 -17.70 -19.83
CA LEU A 31 -15.54 -16.54 -20.47
C LEU A 31 -15.80 -15.19 -19.77
N PRO A 32 -17.04 -14.79 -19.43
CA PRO A 32 -17.27 -13.50 -18.77
C PRO A 32 -16.62 -13.42 -17.39
N LYS A 33 -16.58 -14.55 -16.66
CA LYS A 33 -15.90 -14.64 -15.35
C LYS A 33 -14.38 -14.48 -15.52
N ARG A 34 -13.77 -15.19 -16.47
CA ARG A 34 -12.33 -15.07 -16.77
C ARG A 34 -11.94 -13.67 -17.24
N ALA A 35 -12.76 -13.05 -18.09
CA ALA A 35 -12.53 -11.68 -18.55
C ALA A 35 -12.64 -10.65 -17.41
N ARG A 36 -13.56 -10.85 -16.45
CA ARG A 36 -13.65 -10.01 -15.25
C ARG A 36 -12.40 -10.15 -14.38
N LEU A 37 -11.98 -11.38 -14.08
CA LEU A 37 -10.78 -11.66 -13.29
C LEU A 37 -9.51 -11.10 -13.96
N TRP A 38 -9.39 -11.23 -15.28
CA TRP A 38 -8.29 -10.65 -16.03
C TRP A 38 -8.27 -9.12 -15.94
N ARG A 39 -9.44 -8.45 -16.06
CA ARG A 39 -9.54 -6.99 -15.90
C ARG A 39 -9.17 -6.55 -14.49
N MET A 40 -9.59 -7.27 -13.45
CA MET A 40 -9.20 -7.02 -12.06
C MET A 40 -7.68 -7.15 -11.90
N ALA A 41 -7.09 -8.26 -12.35
CA ALA A 41 -5.65 -8.50 -12.28
C ALA A 41 -4.83 -7.45 -13.05
N GLN A 42 -5.33 -7.01 -14.21
CA GLN A 42 -4.69 -5.98 -15.01
C GLN A 42 -4.72 -4.61 -14.30
N ARG A 43 -5.83 -4.27 -13.65
CA ARG A 43 -5.95 -3.03 -12.86
C ARG A 43 -5.04 -3.05 -11.64
N GLU A 44 -5.01 -4.16 -10.90
CA GLU A 44 -4.08 -4.36 -9.78
C GLU A 44 -2.63 -4.15 -10.24
N ARG A 45 -2.22 -4.81 -11.34
CA ARG A 45 -0.87 -4.62 -11.92
C ARG A 45 -0.60 -3.16 -12.27
N SER A 46 -1.58 -2.46 -12.85
CA SER A 46 -1.41 -1.04 -13.19
C SER A 46 -1.25 -0.15 -11.95
N ALA A 47 -1.97 -0.44 -10.86
CA ALA A 47 -1.83 0.25 -9.58
C ALA A 47 -0.44 0.04 -8.97
N GLN A 48 0.04 -1.21 -8.96
CA GLN A 48 1.38 -1.57 -8.50
C GLN A 48 2.49 -0.91 -9.33
N VAL A 49 2.33 -0.84 -10.65
CA VAL A 49 3.26 -0.12 -11.54
C VAL A 49 3.30 1.37 -11.18
N ALA A 50 2.14 2.00 -10.99
CA ALA A 50 2.06 3.41 -10.62
C ALA A 50 2.71 3.70 -9.24
N LEU A 51 2.51 2.81 -8.26
CA LEU A 51 3.15 2.95 -6.95
C LEU A 51 4.67 2.77 -7.03
N ARG A 52 5.15 1.81 -7.82
CA ARG A 52 6.59 1.62 -8.05
C ARG A 52 7.21 2.83 -8.75
N GLU A 53 6.52 3.40 -9.73
CA GLU A 53 6.93 4.64 -10.40
C GLU A 53 6.99 5.82 -9.42
N ALA A 54 6.02 5.93 -8.51
CA ALA A 54 6.02 6.97 -7.48
C ALA A 54 7.27 6.92 -6.60
N TRP A 55 7.64 5.72 -6.13
CA TRP A 55 8.88 5.52 -5.38
C TRP A 55 10.13 5.82 -6.22
N ALA A 56 10.18 5.38 -7.48
CA ALA A 56 11.31 5.65 -8.37
C ALA A 56 11.52 7.15 -8.59
N GLU A 57 10.45 7.90 -8.85
CA GLU A 57 10.49 9.36 -9.01
C GLU A 57 10.83 10.06 -7.69
N TYR A 58 10.37 9.55 -6.54
CA TYR A 58 10.70 10.10 -5.22
C TYR A 58 12.20 9.99 -4.93
N PHE A 59 12.78 8.79 -5.11
CA PHE A 59 14.22 8.58 -4.93
C PHE A 59 15.05 9.33 -5.98
N GLY A 60 14.50 9.58 -7.16
CA GLY A 60 15.07 10.46 -8.17
C GLY A 60 14.91 11.97 -7.89
N ALA A 61 14.42 12.36 -6.70
CA ALA A 61 14.16 13.74 -6.30
C ALA A 61 13.15 14.51 -7.18
N ARG A 62 12.32 13.81 -7.97
CA ARG A 62 11.28 14.39 -8.82
C ARG A 62 9.94 14.38 -8.09
N TYR A 63 9.87 15.12 -6.98
CA TYR A 63 8.78 15.00 -6.00
C TYR A 63 7.37 15.29 -6.56
N SER A 64 7.21 16.26 -7.47
CA SER A 64 5.91 16.52 -8.09
C SER A 64 5.42 15.36 -8.98
N ARG A 65 6.35 14.64 -9.62
CA ARG A 65 6.01 13.45 -10.43
C ARG A 65 5.70 12.26 -9.53
N ALA A 66 6.47 12.09 -8.46
CA ALA A 66 6.21 11.09 -7.43
C ALA A 66 4.80 11.23 -6.82
N GLN A 67 4.42 12.46 -6.44
CA GLN A 67 3.09 12.75 -5.90
C GLN A 67 1.98 12.41 -6.92
N LYS A 68 2.15 12.80 -8.19
CA LYS A 68 1.18 12.47 -9.26
C LYS A 68 1.07 10.96 -9.49
N ALA A 69 2.19 10.24 -9.49
CA ALA A 69 2.20 8.79 -9.63
C ALA A 69 1.53 8.08 -8.45
N ALA A 70 1.78 8.53 -7.22
CA ALA A 70 1.09 8.03 -6.02
C ALA A 70 -0.43 8.29 -6.09
N GLN A 71 -0.84 9.48 -6.51
CA GLN A 71 -2.26 9.79 -6.70
C GLN A 71 -2.90 8.93 -7.81
N ARG A 72 -2.18 8.63 -8.90
CA ARG A 72 -2.65 7.69 -9.93
C ARG A 72 -2.89 6.30 -9.34
N ALA A 73 -1.97 5.80 -8.51
CA ALA A 73 -2.13 4.51 -7.83
C ALA A 73 -3.39 4.48 -6.93
N LEU A 74 -3.60 5.53 -6.13
CA LEU A 74 -4.79 5.68 -5.27
C LEU A 74 -6.09 5.74 -6.10
N ASN A 75 -6.08 6.46 -7.23
CA ASN A 75 -7.24 6.60 -8.11
C ASN A 75 -7.62 5.27 -8.78
N ILE A 76 -6.64 4.46 -9.19
CA ILE A 76 -6.90 3.14 -9.78
C ILE A 76 -7.59 2.23 -8.75
N GLN A 77 -7.14 2.26 -7.50
CA GLN A 77 -7.74 1.48 -6.42
C GLN A 77 -9.17 1.96 -6.13
N SER A 78 -9.39 3.27 -5.98
CA SER A 78 -10.71 3.82 -5.64
C SER A 78 -11.76 3.60 -6.74
N GLN A 79 -11.34 3.57 -8.01
CA GLN A 79 -12.20 3.32 -9.16
C GLN A 79 -12.48 1.83 -9.42
N THR A 80 -11.96 0.94 -8.58
CA THR A 80 -12.12 -0.51 -8.76
C THR A 80 -12.60 -1.16 -7.46
N PRO A 81 -13.91 -1.09 -7.18
CA PRO A 81 -14.51 -1.64 -5.95
C PRO A 81 -14.29 -3.15 -5.78
N ASP A 82 -14.09 -3.81 -6.91
CA ASP A 82 -13.87 -5.25 -7.06
C ASP A 82 -12.45 -5.71 -6.68
N LEU A 83 -11.49 -4.79 -6.51
CA LEU A 83 -10.17 -5.12 -5.97
C LEU A 83 -10.30 -5.42 -4.47
N ALA A 84 -9.54 -6.40 -3.99
CA ALA A 84 -9.36 -6.55 -2.55
C ALA A 84 -8.88 -5.21 -1.98
N GLN A 85 -9.49 -4.75 -0.89
CA GLN A 85 -9.05 -3.54 -0.20
C GLN A 85 -7.70 -3.79 0.44
N ASP A 86 -6.62 -3.60 -0.33
CA ASP A 86 -5.26 -3.66 0.17
C ASP A 86 -4.94 -2.33 0.87
N GLY A 87 -5.30 -2.26 2.15
CA GLY A 87 -4.99 -1.10 2.97
C GLY A 87 -3.49 -0.88 3.17
N ALA A 88 -2.67 -1.92 3.09
CA ALA A 88 -1.22 -1.78 3.18
C ALA A 88 -0.68 -1.05 1.94
N PHE A 89 -1.16 -1.41 0.74
CA PHE A 89 -0.89 -0.68 -0.50
C PHE A 89 -1.36 0.77 -0.44
N MET A 90 -2.61 0.99 -0.03
CA MET A 90 -3.21 2.33 0.01
C MET A 90 -2.50 3.24 1.03
N ALA A 91 -2.20 2.73 2.23
CA ALA A 91 -1.42 3.45 3.22
C ALA A 91 -0.03 3.80 2.67
N LEU A 92 0.64 2.87 1.99
CA LEU A 92 1.96 3.13 1.39
C LEU A 92 1.89 4.20 0.29
N ALA A 93 0.88 4.17 -0.56
CA ALA A 93 0.67 5.17 -1.60
C ALA A 93 0.45 6.57 -1.00
N HIS A 94 -0.36 6.67 0.06
CA HIS A 94 -0.52 7.92 0.82
C HIS A 94 0.80 8.37 1.47
N LEU A 95 1.62 7.47 2.00
CA LEU A 95 2.91 7.82 2.60
C LEU A 95 3.91 8.39 1.59
N VAL A 96 3.94 7.86 0.36
CA VAL A 96 4.78 8.44 -0.71
C VAL A 96 4.28 9.81 -1.12
N ALA A 97 2.97 9.98 -1.24
CA ALA A 97 2.37 11.28 -1.54
C ALA A 97 2.68 12.31 -0.44
N ALA A 98 2.56 11.91 0.83
CA ALA A 98 2.87 12.74 1.99
C ALA A 98 4.37 13.10 2.06
N GLN A 99 5.27 12.14 1.86
CA GLN A 99 6.72 12.41 1.79
C GLN A 99 7.08 13.36 0.64
N SER A 100 6.48 13.17 -0.53
CA SER A 100 6.70 14.05 -1.67
C SER A 100 6.21 15.47 -1.37
N ALA A 101 5.03 15.62 -0.77
CA ALA A 101 4.49 16.90 -0.34
C ALA A 101 5.39 17.56 0.73
N HIS A 102 5.92 16.78 1.67
CA HIS A 102 6.88 17.28 2.66
C HIS A 102 8.15 17.84 2.00
N LYS A 103 8.73 17.13 1.01
CA LYS A 103 9.90 17.63 0.26
C LYS A 103 9.59 18.86 -0.59
N LEU A 104 8.34 19.03 -1.01
CA LEU A 104 7.83 20.23 -1.69
C LEU A 104 7.41 21.34 -0.71
N GLN A 105 7.56 21.15 0.60
CA GLN A 105 7.11 22.07 1.66
C GLN A 105 5.59 22.33 1.67
N ASP A 106 4.79 21.47 1.04
CA ASP A 106 3.33 21.52 1.04
C ASP A 106 2.78 20.81 2.29
N ARG A 107 2.79 21.54 3.41
CA ARG A 107 2.36 21.02 4.72
C ARG A 107 0.90 20.56 4.74
N ARG A 108 0.02 21.26 4.00
CA ARG A 108 -1.42 20.94 3.96
C ARG A 108 -1.64 19.57 3.32
N ASN A 109 -1.08 19.33 2.14
CA ASN A 109 -1.22 18.05 1.47
C ASN A 109 -0.45 16.93 2.18
N ARG A 110 0.70 17.24 2.79
CA ARG A 110 1.44 16.29 3.64
C ARG A 110 0.56 15.77 4.77
N ASP A 111 -0.04 16.67 5.55
CA ASP A 111 -0.81 16.31 6.74
C ASP A 111 -2.12 15.60 6.37
N GLU A 112 -2.73 15.98 5.25
CA GLU A 112 -3.90 15.30 4.68
C GLU A 112 -3.59 13.83 4.34
N HIS A 113 -2.55 13.60 3.54
CA HIS A 113 -2.17 12.24 3.15
C HIS A 113 -1.67 11.41 4.34
N LEU A 114 -1.00 12.02 5.32
CA LEU A 114 -0.61 11.32 6.54
C LEU A 114 -1.83 10.81 7.32
N ARG A 115 -2.87 11.65 7.45
CA ARG A 115 -4.12 11.27 8.13
C ARG A 115 -4.82 10.14 7.39
N GLN A 116 -4.89 10.22 6.06
CA GLN A 116 -5.46 9.16 5.22
C GLN A 116 -4.68 7.85 5.35
N ALA A 117 -3.34 7.90 5.35
CA ALA A 117 -2.49 6.73 5.55
C ALA A 117 -2.78 6.04 6.90
N LEU A 118 -2.87 6.82 7.99
CA LEU A 118 -3.17 6.30 9.33
C LEU A 118 -4.59 5.70 9.42
N GLN A 119 -5.59 6.36 8.83
CA GLN A 119 -6.98 5.87 8.84
C GLN A 119 -7.11 4.53 8.09
N VAL A 120 -6.52 4.45 6.90
CA VAL A 120 -6.51 3.23 6.09
C VAL A 120 -5.74 2.11 6.80
N ALA A 121 -4.59 2.43 7.39
CA ALA A 121 -3.79 1.43 8.08
C ALA A 121 -4.48 0.88 9.34
N ALA A 122 -5.15 1.74 10.12
CA ALA A 122 -5.88 1.35 11.32
C ALA A 122 -7.06 0.40 11.05
N THR A 123 -7.67 0.49 9.86
CA THR A 123 -8.81 -0.35 9.46
C THR A 123 -8.41 -1.64 8.77
N SER A 124 -7.10 -1.83 8.50
CA SER A 124 -6.60 -2.93 7.67
C SER A 124 -5.64 -3.82 8.45
N ALA A 125 -6.05 -5.06 8.74
CA ALA A 125 -5.29 -5.99 9.58
C ALA A 125 -3.84 -6.26 9.11
N GLY A 126 -3.54 -6.08 7.82
CA GLY A 126 -2.21 -6.25 7.23
C GLY A 126 -1.34 -4.99 7.16
N ALA A 127 -1.84 -3.82 7.58
CA ALA A 127 -1.20 -2.52 7.35
C ALA A 127 -0.43 -1.95 8.57
N ARG A 128 -0.19 -2.79 9.59
CA ARG A 128 0.45 -2.36 10.84
C ARG A 128 1.84 -1.75 10.61
N VAL A 129 2.63 -2.30 9.70
CA VAL A 129 3.98 -1.78 9.40
C VAL A 129 3.90 -0.35 8.83
N GLN A 130 2.92 -0.10 7.97
CA GLN A 130 2.66 1.21 7.37
C GLN A 130 2.17 2.20 8.43
N GLU A 131 1.32 1.77 9.36
CA GLU A 131 0.89 2.59 10.51
C GLU A 131 2.06 3.01 11.39
N GLU A 132 2.93 2.06 11.75
CA GLU A 132 4.14 2.33 12.54
C GLU A 132 5.11 3.26 11.81
N GLY A 133 5.29 3.06 10.49
CA GLY A 133 6.08 3.94 9.64
C GLY A 133 5.50 5.35 9.53
N ALA A 134 4.18 5.46 9.40
CA ALA A 134 3.47 6.75 9.36
C ALA A 134 3.68 7.56 10.63
N ARG A 135 3.58 6.93 11.81
CA ARG A 135 3.82 7.60 13.09
C ARG A 135 5.26 8.06 13.25
N LEU A 136 6.23 7.25 12.81
CA LEU A 136 7.65 7.64 12.83
C LEU A 136 7.93 8.83 11.90
N LEU A 137 7.38 8.81 10.67
CA LEU A 137 7.48 9.93 9.73
C LEU A 137 6.83 11.20 10.28
N ALA A 138 5.68 11.08 10.95
CA ALA A 138 5.02 12.21 11.59
C ALA A 138 5.90 12.88 12.64
N ALA A 139 6.57 12.07 13.49
CA ALA A 139 7.52 12.56 14.47
C ALA A 139 8.76 13.20 13.83
N GLU A 140 9.28 12.59 12.77
CA GLU A 140 10.40 13.13 11.99
C GLU A 140 10.07 14.49 11.38
N TRP A 141 8.92 14.62 10.70
CA TRP A 141 8.51 15.90 10.12
C TRP A 141 8.23 16.97 11.16
N ALA A 142 7.76 16.60 12.36
CA ALA A 142 7.63 17.55 13.47
C ALA A 142 8.99 18.08 13.93
N LEU A 143 10.03 17.24 13.95
CA LEU A 143 11.40 17.69 14.21
C LEU A 143 11.95 18.59 13.10
N ASP A 144 11.69 18.24 11.83
CA ASP A 144 12.08 19.06 10.68
C ASP A 144 11.41 20.45 10.72
N ASP A 145 10.14 20.50 11.18
CA ASP A 145 9.39 21.74 11.42
C ASP A 145 9.82 22.48 12.71
N ARG A 146 10.84 21.99 13.43
CA ARG A 146 11.36 22.48 14.72
C ARG A 146 10.34 22.48 15.87
N ASP A 147 9.33 21.62 15.79
CA ASP A 147 8.30 21.45 16.82
C ASP A 147 8.66 20.26 17.74
N ALA A 148 9.59 20.52 18.68
CA ALA A 148 10.04 19.51 19.63
C ALA A 148 8.92 18.93 20.51
N PRO A 149 7.99 19.75 21.07
CA PRO A 149 6.88 19.24 21.87
C PRO A 149 6.00 18.27 21.09
N ARG A 150 5.62 18.62 19.85
CA ARG A 150 4.81 17.73 19.01
C ARG A 150 5.55 16.45 18.65
N ALA A 151 6.84 16.54 18.29
CA ALA A 151 7.63 15.36 17.98
C ALA A 151 7.73 14.40 19.18
N LEU A 152 8.04 14.91 20.37
CA LEU A 152 8.13 14.10 21.58
C LEU A 152 6.77 13.51 21.99
N GLY A 153 5.67 14.25 21.80
CA GLY A 153 4.31 13.74 21.98
C GLY A 153 4.02 12.55 21.07
N LEU A 154 4.26 12.70 19.77
CA LEU A 154 4.07 11.63 18.77
C LEU A 154 4.95 10.40 19.06
N LEU A 155 6.19 10.61 19.53
CA LEU A 155 7.08 9.53 19.94
C LEU A 155 6.59 8.81 21.21
N GLY A 156 5.90 9.52 22.11
CA GLY A 156 5.29 8.97 23.31
C GLY A 156 4.07 8.08 23.03
N GLU A 157 3.37 8.30 21.91
CA GLU A 157 2.22 7.51 21.46
C GLU A 157 2.62 6.21 20.73
N LEU A 158 3.92 6.02 20.44
CA LEU A 158 4.41 4.82 19.77
C LEU A 158 4.21 3.58 20.64
N THR A 159 3.88 2.46 19.99
CA THR A 159 3.82 1.17 20.70
C THR A 159 5.19 0.79 21.26
N PRO A 160 5.26 0.04 22.39
CA PRO A 160 6.53 -0.28 23.04
C PRO A 160 7.54 -1.00 22.15
N GLY A 161 7.09 -1.74 21.13
CA GLY A 161 7.97 -2.37 20.13
C GLY A 161 8.64 -1.35 19.22
N VAL A 162 7.88 -0.36 18.72
CA VAL A 162 8.37 0.68 17.81
C VAL A 162 9.26 1.67 18.54
N ALA A 163 8.87 2.08 19.75
CA ALA A 163 9.63 3.03 20.57
C ALA A 163 11.06 2.55 20.90
N ARG A 164 11.30 1.23 20.89
CA ARG A 164 12.62 0.62 21.11
C ARG A 164 13.48 0.53 19.85
N ARG A 165 12.94 0.78 18.66
CA ARG A 165 13.72 0.75 17.40
C ARG A 165 14.72 1.89 17.36
N THR A 166 15.86 1.66 16.72
CA THR A 166 16.95 2.64 16.59
C THR A 166 16.47 3.98 16.02
N GLN A 167 15.55 3.96 15.03
CA GLN A 167 15.00 5.19 14.46
C GLN A 167 14.21 6.01 15.49
N ALA A 168 13.32 5.38 16.26
CA ALA A 168 12.55 6.07 17.29
C ALA A 168 13.46 6.67 18.36
N LEU A 169 14.50 5.94 18.78
CA LEU A 169 15.48 6.44 19.75
C LEU A 169 16.31 7.61 19.20
N ARG A 170 16.68 7.59 17.91
CA ARG A 170 17.37 8.71 17.26
C ARG A 170 16.49 9.96 17.20
N LEU A 171 15.22 9.81 16.81
CA LEU A 171 14.25 10.90 16.81
C LEU A 171 14.02 11.44 18.22
N LYS A 172 13.92 10.56 19.23
CA LYS A 172 13.80 10.97 20.64
C LYS A 172 15.01 11.76 21.11
N LEU A 173 16.22 11.31 20.78
CA LEU A 173 17.46 12.04 21.11
C LEU A 173 17.47 13.42 20.46
N GLN A 174 17.13 13.51 19.17
CA GLN A 174 17.04 14.79 18.44
C GLN A 174 15.98 15.72 19.08
N GLY A 175 14.79 15.20 19.35
CA GLY A 175 13.70 15.94 20.00
C GLY A 175 14.07 16.43 21.40
N SER A 176 14.67 15.59 22.25
CA SER A 176 15.12 16.01 23.59
C SER A 176 16.22 17.07 23.54
N ARG A 177 17.12 17.03 22.54
CA ARG A 177 18.11 18.09 22.32
C ARG A 177 17.46 19.40 21.88
N LEU A 178 16.50 19.32 20.95
CA LEU A 178 15.76 20.48 20.45
C LEU A 178 14.89 21.11 21.56
N ALA A 179 14.34 20.30 22.46
CA ALA A 179 13.57 20.73 23.63
C ALA A 179 14.44 21.19 24.82
N HIS A 180 15.77 21.21 24.69
CA HIS A 180 16.71 21.55 25.76
C HIS A 180 16.54 20.69 27.04
N GLN A 181 16.32 19.38 26.86
CA GLN A 181 16.19 18.38 27.92
C GLN A 181 17.45 17.49 28.01
N PRO A 182 18.56 17.95 28.61
CA PRO A 182 19.85 17.27 28.54
C PRO A 182 19.85 15.90 29.25
N LEU A 183 19.12 15.76 30.36
CA LEU A 183 19.05 14.49 31.10
C LEU A 183 18.35 13.39 30.28
N GLU A 184 17.24 13.72 29.61
CA GLU A 184 16.52 12.79 28.73
C GLU A 184 17.35 12.43 27.48
N ALA A 185 18.06 13.42 26.92
CA ALA A 185 18.98 13.19 25.82
C ALA A 185 20.11 12.22 26.21
N LEU A 186 20.74 12.40 27.39
CA LEU A 186 21.80 11.51 27.88
C LEU A 186 21.30 10.08 28.11
N ARG A 187 20.11 9.92 28.72
CA ARG A 187 19.47 8.60 28.90
C ARG A 187 19.27 7.90 27.55
N THR A 188 18.73 8.63 26.57
CA THR A 188 18.46 8.09 25.23
C THR A 188 19.75 7.77 24.47
N ALA A 189 20.78 8.61 24.57
CA ALA A 189 22.08 8.37 23.96
C ALA A 189 22.76 7.10 24.53
N ARG A 190 22.64 6.87 25.85
CA ARG A 190 23.15 5.65 26.48
C ARG A 190 22.47 4.39 25.97
N LEU A 191 21.17 4.46 25.66
CA LEU A 191 20.42 3.34 25.06
C LEU A 191 20.86 3.06 23.62
N LEU A 192 21.24 4.09 22.85
CA LEU A 192 21.71 3.95 21.47
C LEU A 192 23.15 3.45 21.36
N ALA A 193 23.98 3.64 22.39
CA ALA A 193 25.38 3.22 22.41
C ALA A 193 25.58 1.75 22.79
N LYS A 194 24.51 1.04 23.15
CA LYS A 194 24.51 -0.38 23.49
C LYS A 194 24.19 -1.22 22.25
#